data_AF-A0A8S9YVD9-F1
#
_entry.id   AF-A0A8S9YVD9-F1
#
_cell.length_a   1.000
_cell.length_b   1.000
_cell.length_c   1.000
_cell.angle_alpha   90.00
_cell.angle_beta   90.00
_cell.angle_gamma   90.00
#
_symmetry.space_group_name_H-M   'P 1'
#
loop_
_entity.id
_entity.type
_entity.pdbx_description
1 polymer ?
#
loop_
_entity_poly.entity_id
_entity_poly.type
_entity_poly.pdbx_seq_one_letter_code
_entity_poly.pdbx_strand_id
1 'polypeptide(L)'
;MREVTEILVTWGKKGTSTSDLLALLFQVEEKVKGHRLSAGLHVKVLVSLFSVFSDYDKNHAAYISVVIFDRLLGVFDRLFALLENHQVELLTPEVDVDEVESLETHPFVIHGLLIVTMIPLNVKCTKTLQCAKGNGVEYVERLRDERHLCSLPNRLCCYLEKWGADPADLCVAH
;
A
#
# COMPACT_ATOMS: atom_id res chain seq x y z
N MET A 1 4.63 -1.71 -17.39
CA MET A 1 4.62 -3.02 -16.71
C MET A 1 5.98 -3.62 -16.48
N ARG A 2 6.79 -3.80 -17.52
CA ARG A 2 8.12 -4.40 -17.41
C ARG A 2 9.00 -3.80 -16.29
N GLU A 3 9.06 -2.47 -16.15
CA GLU A 3 9.83 -1.83 -15.07
C GLU A 3 9.35 -2.25 -13.65
N VAL A 4 8.03 -2.31 -13.41
CA VAL A 4 7.46 -2.71 -12.11
C VAL A 4 7.76 -4.18 -11.82
N THR A 5 7.56 -5.06 -12.79
CA THR A 5 7.84 -6.49 -12.66
C THR A 5 9.32 -6.74 -12.43
N GLU A 6 10.22 -6.04 -13.12
CA GLU A 6 11.67 -6.13 -12.92
C GLU A 6 12.06 -5.70 -11.50
N ILE A 7 11.50 -4.59 -10.99
CA ILE A 7 11.71 -4.15 -9.60
C ILE A 7 11.24 -5.23 -8.62
N LEU A 8 10.04 -5.79 -8.81
CA LEU A 8 9.49 -6.85 -7.94
C LEU A 8 10.29 -8.15 -8.01
N VAL A 9 10.88 -8.49 -9.15
CA VAL A 9 11.80 -9.66 -9.29
C VAL A 9 13.12 -9.44 -8.55
N THR A 10 13.52 -8.17 -8.33
CA THR A 10 14.70 -7.84 -7.51
C THR A 10 14.40 -7.73 -6.02
N TRP A 11 13.12 -7.63 -5.66
CA TRP A 11 12.66 -7.64 -4.27
C TRP A 11 12.88 -9.03 -3.65
N GLY A 12 13.31 -9.04 -2.38
CA GLY A 12 13.66 -10.27 -1.64
C GLY A 12 15.04 -10.87 -1.97
N LYS A 13 15.77 -10.35 -2.97
CA LYS A 13 17.15 -10.80 -3.26
C LYS A 13 18.14 -10.25 -2.24
N LYS A 14 19.10 -11.10 -1.84
CA LYS A 14 20.14 -10.76 -0.86
C LYS A 14 21.00 -9.60 -1.40
N GLY A 15 20.98 -8.46 -0.72
CA GLY A 15 21.74 -7.25 -1.10
C GLY A 15 20.90 -6.10 -1.67
N THR A 16 19.59 -6.30 -1.91
CA THR A 16 18.71 -5.23 -2.37
C THR A 16 18.25 -4.35 -1.22
N SER A 17 18.50 -3.04 -1.31
CA SER A 17 18.03 -2.04 -0.35
C SER A 17 16.53 -1.76 -0.53
N THR A 18 15.72 -1.91 0.52
CA THR A 18 14.30 -1.57 0.48
C THR A 18 14.07 -0.07 0.20
N SER A 19 14.99 0.78 0.68
CA SER A 19 14.94 2.22 0.39
C SER A 19 15.10 2.50 -1.11
N ASP A 20 15.98 1.76 -1.79
CA ASP A 20 16.23 1.95 -3.22
C ASP A 20 15.03 1.45 -4.03
N LEU A 21 14.43 0.32 -3.63
CA LEU A 21 13.19 -0.18 -4.24
C LEU A 21 12.05 0.83 -4.11
N LEU A 22 11.87 1.45 -2.94
CA LEU A 22 10.87 2.51 -2.76
C LEU A 22 11.16 3.70 -3.66
N ALA A 23 12.41 4.16 -3.73
CA ALA A 23 12.80 5.28 -4.57
C ALA A 23 12.49 5.00 -6.06
N LEU A 24 12.80 3.79 -6.55
CA LEU A 24 12.47 3.37 -7.91
C LEU A 24 10.96 3.33 -8.14
N LEU A 25 10.19 2.74 -7.23
CA LEU A 25 8.74 2.67 -7.36
C LEU A 25 8.07 4.05 -7.34
N PHE A 26 8.57 5.00 -6.53
CA PHE A 26 8.09 6.39 -6.59
C PHE A 26 8.40 7.05 -7.93
N GLN A 27 9.57 6.82 -8.53
CA GLN A 27 9.87 7.31 -9.88
C GLN A 27 8.93 6.72 -10.92
N VAL A 28 8.62 5.43 -10.81
CA VAL A 28 7.64 4.77 -11.70
C VAL A 28 6.25 5.37 -11.50
N GLU A 29 5.81 5.62 -10.27
CA GLU A 29 4.53 6.27 -9.97
C GLU A 29 4.44 7.64 -10.65
N GLU A 30 5.48 8.46 -10.55
CA GLU A 30 5.52 9.78 -11.18
C GLU A 30 5.49 9.70 -12.71
N LYS A 31 6.17 8.72 -13.31
CA LYS A 31 6.05 8.45 -14.75
C LYS A 31 4.62 8.06 -15.13
N VAL A 32 3.98 7.17 -14.37
CA VAL A 32 2.60 6.70 -14.61
C VAL A 32 1.64 7.88 -14.61
N LYS A 33 1.73 8.77 -13.62
CA LYS A 33 0.93 10.01 -13.54
C LYS A 33 1.25 10.98 -14.66
N GLY A 34 2.54 11.24 -14.91
CA GLY A 34 2.99 12.22 -15.89
C GLY A 34 2.56 11.88 -17.32
N HIS A 35 2.54 10.60 -17.67
CA HIS A 35 2.08 10.11 -18.97
C HIS A 35 0.59 9.80 -19.01
N ARG A 36 -0.15 10.01 -17.89
CA ARG A 36 -1.57 9.70 -17.75
C ARG A 36 -1.91 8.27 -18.19
N LEU A 37 -1.09 7.31 -17.74
CA LEU A 37 -1.36 5.90 -17.98
C LEU A 37 -2.62 5.46 -17.22
N SER A 38 -3.11 4.25 -17.50
CA SER A 38 -4.37 3.76 -16.94
C SER A 38 -4.40 3.75 -15.41
N ALA A 39 -5.60 3.89 -14.84
CA ALA A 39 -5.80 3.81 -13.39
C ALA A 39 -5.38 2.43 -12.83
N GLY A 40 -5.58 1.35 -13.58
CA GLY A 40 -5.12 0.02 -13.19
C GLY A 40 -3.60 -0.06 -13.02
N LEU A 41 -2.83 0.56 -13.93
CA LEU A 41 -1.36 0.65 -13.79
C LEU A 41 -0.96 1.46 -12.56
N HIS A 42 -1.66 2.56 -12.28
CA HIS A 42 -1.38 3.37 -11.09
C HIS A 42 -1.66 2.60 -9.81
N VAL A 43 -2.79 1.89 -9.73
CA VAL A 43 -3.10 1.04 -8.58
C VAL A 43 -2.07 -0.08 -8.42
N LYS A 44 -1.63 -0.74 -9.49
CA LYS A 44 -0.59 -1.78 -9.41
C LYS A 44 0.71 -1.26 -8.79
N VAL A 45 1.14 -0.06 -9.17
CA VAL A 45 2.33 0.58 -8.59
C VAL A 45 2.13 0.90 -7.10
N LEU A 46 0.96 1.42 -6.73
CA LEU A 46 0.66 1.73 -5.33
C LEU A 46 0.57 0.48 -4.46
N VAL A 47 -0.04 -0.60 -4.94
CA VAL A 47 -0.06 -1.90 -4.25
C VAL A 47 1.36 -2.45 -4.10
N SER A 48 2.20 -2.30 -5.13
CA SER A 48 3.62 -2.71 -5.07
C SER A 48 4.40 -1.90 -4.02
N LEU A 49 4.16 -0.58 -3.95
CA LEU A 49 4.71 0.28 -2.90
C LEU A 49 4.30 -0.23 -1.53
N PHE A 50 3.02 -0.56 -1.32
CA PHE A 50 2.53 -1.13 -0.06
C PHE A 50 3.27 -2.38 0.37
N SER A 51 3.44 -3.34 -0.54
CA SER A 51 4.17 -4.58 -0.24
C SER A 51 5.62 -4.29 0.17
N VAL A 52 6.29 -3.37 -0.53
CA VAL A 52 7.67 -2.96 -0.18
C VAL A 52 7.72 -2.21 1.15
N PHE A 53 6.72 -1.39 1.48
CA PHE A 53 6.61 -0.69 2.77
C PHE A 53 6.39 -1.65 3.95
N SER A 54 5.55 -2.68 3.78
CA SER A 54 5.36 -3.70 4.82
C SER A 54 6.65 -4.45 5.12
N ASP A 55 7.50 -4.61 4.11
CA ASP A 55 8.82 -5.22 4.22
C ASP A 55 9.94 -4.23 4.57
N TYR A 56 9.61 -2.93 4.67
CA TYR A 56 10.54 -1.90 5.08
C TYR A 56 11.00 -2.22 6.49
N ASP A 57 12.30 -2.46 6.63
CA ASP A 57 12.99 -2.65 7.91
C ASP A 57 12.52 -3.85 8.76
N LYS A 58 12.57 -5.06 8.18
CA LYS A 58 12.48 -6.32 8.93
C LYS A 58 13.63 -6.53 9.92
N ASN A 59 14.71 -5.76 9.83
CA ASN A 59 15.97 -6.06 10.53
C ASN A 59 16.34 -5.10 11.67
N HIS A 60 16.04 -3.79 11.64
CA HIS A 60 16.74 -2.82 12.52
C HIS A 60 15.87 -1.82 13.31
N ALA A 61 14.56 -1.68 13.09
CA ALA A 61 13.73 -0.84 13.98
C ALA A 61 12.26 -1.30 14.11
N ALA A 62 11.74 -1.30 15.34
CA ALA A 62 10.33 -1.55 15.64
C ALA A 62 9.37 -0.42 15.21
N TYR A 63 9.90 0.65 14.60
CA TYR A 63 9.19 1.85 14.17
C TYR A 63 9.74 2.37 12.82
N ILE A 64 8.92 3.14 12.11
CA ILE A 64 9.26 3.74 10.81
C ILE A 64 9.79 5.16 11.05
N SER A 65 10.72 5.65 10.22
CA SER A 65 11.08 7.07 10.27
C SER A 65 9.89 7.95 9.85
N VAL A 66 9.78 9.14 10.44
CA VAL A 66 8.74 10.12 10.12
C VAL A 66 8.57 10.34 8.61
N VAL A 67 9.67 10.51 7.89
CA VAL A 67 9.65 10.76 6.43
C VAL A 67 9.01 9.59 5.65
N ILE A 68 9.28 8.36 6.07
CA ILE A 68 8.76 7.16 5.40
C ILE A 68 7.30 6.93 5.82
N PHE A 69 6.95 7.24 7.06
CA PHE A 69 5.57 7.20 7.55
C PHE A 69 4.66 8.19 6.81
N ASP A 70 5.08 9.46 6.65
CA ASP A 70 4.28 10.46 5.94
C ASP A 70 4.11 10.07 4.45
N ARG A 71 5.16 9.52 3.83
CA ARG A 71 5.09 8.99 2.46
C ARG A 71 4.09 7.84 2.35
N LEU A 72 4.09 6.93 3.32
CA LEU A 72 3.18 5.80 3.38
C LEU A 72 1.71 6.25 3.48
N LEU A 73 1.41 7.19 4.37
CA LEU A 73 0.08 7.79 4.49
C LEU A 73 -0.37 8.42 3.17
N GLY A 74 0.52 9.12 2.48
CA GLY A 74 0.23 9.66 1.15
C GLY A 74 -0.07 8.58 0.11
N VAL A 75 0.62 7.43 0.14
CA VAL A 75 0.35 6.30 -0.75
C VAL A 75 -1.03 5.68 -0.44
N PHE A 76 -1.41 5.59 0.85
CA PHE A 76 -2.74 5.12 1.26
C PHE A 76 -3.85 5.97 0.67
N ASP A 77 -3.76 7.29 0.82
CA ASP A 77 -4.78 8.19 0.32
C ASP A 77 -4.95 8.09 -1.19
N ARG A 78 -3.84 7.99 -1.93
CA ARG A 78 -3.88 7.83 -3.39
C ARG A 78 -4.47 6.48 -3.79
N LEU A 79 -4.11 5.40 -3.10
CA LEU A 79 -4.62 4.06 -3.42
C LEU A 79 -6.13 4.00 -3.22
N PHE A 80 -6.60 4.35 -2.04
CA PHE A 80 -8.03 4.28 -1.74
C PHE A 80 -8.84 5.27 -2.59
N ALA A 81 -8.30 6.46 -2.89
CA ALA A 81 -8.96 7.36 -3.84
C ALA A 81 -9.13 6.72 -5.22
N LEU A 82 -8.17 5.92 -5.71
CA LEU A 82 -8.33 5.20 -6.98
C LEU A 82 -9.35 4.06 -6.86
N LEU A 83 -9.32 3.28 -5.77
CA LEU A 83 -10.27 2.18 -5.52
C LEU A 83 -11.72 2.67 -5.33
N GLU A 84 -11.90 3.86 -4.77
CA GLU A 84 -13.21 4.50 -4.57
C GLU A 84 -13.78 5.02 -5.90
N ASN A 85 -12.92 5.63 -6.74
CA ASN A 85 -13.33 6.31 -7.98
C ASN A 85 -13.35 5.40 -9.23
N HIS A 86 -12.72 4.23 -9.19
CA HIS A 86 -12.64 3.31 -10.33
C HIS A 86 -13.13 1.91 -9.93
N GLN A 87 -13.65 1.15 -10.91
CA GLN A 87 -13.99 -0.26 -10.70
C GLN A 87 -12.71 -1.08 -10.83
N VAL A 88 -12.06 -1.29 -9.67
CA VAL A 88 -10.83 -2.05 -9.52
C VAL A 88 -11.05 -3.24 -8.59
N GLU A 89 -10.94 -4.44 -9.14
CA GLU A 89 -10.95 -5.70 -8.40
C GLU A 89 -9.52 -6.06 -8.01
N LEU A 90 -9.28 -6.31 -6.72
CA LEU A 90 -8.01 -6.79 -6.20
C LEU A 90 -8.09 -8.31 -6.02
N LEU A 91 -7.33 -9.05 -6.81
CA LEU A 91 -7.28 -10.50 -6.73
C LEU A 91 -6.44 -10.97 -5.54
N THR A 92 -6.90 -12.04 -4.90
CA THR A 92 -6.17 -12.79 -3.88
C THR A 92 -5.03 -13.61 -4.50
N PRO A 93 -3.98 -13.94 -3.73
CA PRO A 93 -2.81 -14.69 -4.19
C PRO A 93 -3.09 -16.12 -4.67
N GLU A 94 -4.31 -16.62 -4.46
CA GLU A 94 -4.73 -17.96 -4.89
C GLU A 94 -5.19 -17.97 -6.36
N VAL A 95 -5.42 -16.80 -6.95
CA VAL A 95 -5.82 -16.65 -8.36
C VAL A 95 -4.58 -16.50 -9.23
N ASP A 96 -4.48 -17.33 -10.28
CA ASP A 96 -3.34 -17.31 -11.19
C ASP A 96 -3.25 -15.98 -11.97
N VAL A 97 -2.07 -15.36 -11.96
CA VAL A 97 -1.87 -13.95 -12.35
C VAL A 97 -2.00 -13.74 -13.86
N ASP A 98 -1.53 -14.71 -14.65
CA ASP A 98 -1.31 -14.56 -16.09
C ASP A 98 -2.60 -14.64 -16.93
N GLU A 99 -3.73 -15.08 -16.36
CA GLU A 99 -4.98 -15.25 -17.11
C GLU A 99 -6.03 -14.16 -16.84
N VAL A 100 -5.89 -13.36 -15.77
CA VAL A 100 -7.00 -12.53 -15.26
C VAL A 100 -6.63 -11.04 -15.08
N GLU A 101 -5.34 -10.69 -15.03
CA GLU A 101 -4.95 -9.30 -14.76
C GLU A 101 -5.28 -8.35 -15.93
N SER A 102 -6.05 -7.30 -15.65
CA SER A 102 -6.46 -6.26 -16.61
C SER A 102 -6.08 -4.88 -16.06
N LEU A 103 -4.97 -4.33 -16.55
CA LEU A 103 -4.42 -3.07 -16.04
C LEU A 103 -4.72 -1.87 -16.94
N GLU A 104 -4.85 -2.09 -18.25
CA GLU A 104 -5.00 -1.03 -19.24
C GLU A 104 -6.46 -0.72 -19.56
N THR A 105 -7.32 -1.74 -19.48
CA THR A 105 -8.73 -1.67 -19.86
C THR A 105 -9.65 -1.90 -18.67
N HIS A 106 -10.75 -1.17 -18.63
CA HIS A 106 -11.79 -1.33 -17.62
C HIS A 106 -12.69 -2.54 -17.95
N PRO A 107 -13.16 -3.34 -16.97
CA PRO A 107 -12.88 -3.25 -15.53
C PRO A 107 -11.44 -3.64 -15.21
N PHE A 108 -10.85 -2.95 -14.23
CA PHE A 108 -9.47 -3.24 -13.84
C PHE A 108 -9.45 -4.41 -12.87
N VAL A 109 -8.58 -5.37 -13.14
CA VAL A 109 -8.37 -6.53 -12.27
C VAL A 109 -6.87 -6.59 -11.98
N ILE A 110 -6.51 -6.56 -10.70
CA ILE A 110 -5.13 -6.33 -10.28
C ILE A 110 -4.77 -7.36 -9.24
N HIS A 111 -3.67 -8.08 -9.45
CA HIS A 111 -3.18 -8.99 -8.44
C HIS A 111 -2.49 -8.21 -7.32
N GLY A 112 -3.01 -8.33 -6.09
CA GLY A 112 -2.58 -7.50 -4.98
C GLY A 112 -3.21 -7.87 -3.65
N LEU A 113 -2.37 -8.21 -2.66
CA LEU A 113 -2.83 -8.61 -1.34
C LEU A 113 -2.88 -7.42 -0.37
N LEU A 114 -3.92 -6.59 -0.52
CA LEU A 114 -4.07 -5.38 0.29
C LEU A 114 -4.34 -5.70 1.76
N ILE A 115 -5.22 -6.66 2.06
CA ILE A 115 -5.61 -7.03 3.44
C ILE A 115 -4.39 -7.49 4.26
N VAL A 116 -3.66 -8.49 3.77
CA VAL A 116 -2.51 -9.06 4.50
C VAL A 116 -1.36 -8.08 4.62
N THR A 117 -1.22 -7.14 3.68
CA THR A 117 -0.18 -6.10 3.77
C THR A 117 -0.59 -4.99 4.73
N MET A 118 -1.88 -4.64 4.82
CA MET A 118 -2.34 -3.49 5.59
C MET A 118 -2.32 -3.72 7.10
N ILE A 119 -2.58 -4.93 7.57
CA ILE A 119 -2.59 -5.27 9.00
C ILE A 119 -1.21 -5.10 9.67
N PRO A 120 -0.12 -5.76 9.20
CA PRO A 120 1.19 -5.60 9.82
C PRO A 120 1.69 -4.16 9.70
N LEU A 121 1.31 -3.48 8.62
CA LEU A 121 1.62 -2.07 8.40
C LEU A 121 0.91 -1.16 9.41
N ASN A 122 -0.37 -1.38 9.68
CA ASN A 122 -1.14 -0.65 10.69
C ASN A 122 -0.53 -0.82 12.10
N VAL A 123 -0.13 -2.06 12.45
CA VAL A 123 0.59 -2.33 13.70
C VAL A 123 1.90 -1.55 13.76
N LYS A 124 2.65 -1.48 12.67
CA LYS A 124 3.92 -0.75 12.61
C LYS A 124 3.74 0.77 12.70
N CYS A 125 2.70 1.30 12.05
CA CYS A 125 2.29 2.69 12.15
C CYS A 125 1.92 3.04 13.60
N THR A 126 1.11 2.20 14.25
CA THR A 126 0.73 2.38 15.67
C THR A 126 1.95 2.41 16.58
N LYS A 127 2.91 1.49 16.40
CA LYS A 127 4.18 1.51 17.15
C LYS A 127 4.98 2.78 16.91
N THR A 128 4.98 3.28 15.69
CA THR A 128 5.66 4.54 15.34
C THR A 128 5.05 5.72 16.10
N LEU A 129 3.73 5.78 16.19
CA LEU A 129 3.01 6.81 16.97
C LEU A 129 3.30 6.68 18.47
N GLN A 130 3.36 5.46 19.00
CA GLN A 130 3.70 5.21 20.41
C GLN A 130 5.13 5.62 20.78
N CYS A 131 6.06 5.64 19.82
CA CYS A 131 7.44 6.08 20.04
C CYS A 131 7.62 7.60 20.00
N ALA A 132 6.61 8.37 19.58
CA ALA A 132 6.69 9.83 19.56
C ALA A 132 6.77 10.38 21.01
N LYS A 133 7.74 11.27 21.28
CA LYS A 133 7.95 11.82 22.63
C LYS A 133 6.76 12.70 23.04
N GLY A 134 6.02 12.27 24.08
CA GLY A 134 4.73 12.82 24.52
C GLY A 134 4.68 14.28 24.99
N ASN A 135 5.77 15.04 24.88
CA ASN A 135 5.88 16.42 25.36
C ASN A 135 6.36 17.42 24.30
N GLY A 136 6.46 17.02 23.03
CA GLY A 136 6.82 17.89 21.92
C GLY A 136 5.64 18.24 21.01
N VAL A 137 5.78 19.30 20.19
CA VAL A 137 4.87 19.63 19.07
C VAL A 137 4.70 18.43 18.14
N GLU A 138 5.75 17.62 17.98
CA GLU A 138 5.75 16.35 17.26
C GLU A 138 4.65 15.40 17.75
N TYR A 139 4.39 15.29 19.06
CA TYR A 139 3.32 14.41 19.57
C TYR A 139 1.93 14.87 19.14
N VAL A 140 1.69 16.19 19.11
CA VAL A 140 0.41 16.77 18.69
C VAL A 140 0.17 16.56 17.19
N GLU A 141 1.23 16.68 16.37
CA GLU A 141 1.15 16.35 14.95
C GLU A 141 0.86 14.87 14.74
N ARG A 142 1.53 13.97 15.50
CA ARG A 142 1.32 12.53 15.41
C ARG A 142 -0.08 12.07 15.86
N LEU A 143 -0.70 12.76 16.82
CA LEU A 143 -2.11 12.50 17.18
C LEU A 143 -3.08 12.77 16.00
N ARG A 144 -2.75 13.70 15.09
CA ARG A 144 -3.57 13.92 13.88
C ARG A 144 -3.43 12.75 12.92
N ASP A 145 -2.23 12.22 12.78
CA ASP A 145 -1.94 11.06 11.95
C ASP A 145 -2.62 9.79 12.48
N GLU A 146 -2.81 9.66 13.79
CA GLU A 146 -3.54 8.54 14.39
C GLU A 146 -4.98 8.47 13.87
N ARG A 147 -5.68 9.60 13.81
CA ARG A 147 -7.04 9.64 13.26
C ARG A 147 -7.06 9.21 11.80
N HIS A 148 -6.06 9.61 11.04
CA HIS A 148 -5.91 9.21 9.64
C HIS A 148 -5.66 7.71 9.52
N LEU A 149 -4.75 7.16 10.33
CA LEU A 149 -4.45 5.73 10.40
C LEU A 149 -5.69 4.90 10.75
N CYS A 150 -6.47 5.32 11.76
CA CYS A 150 -7.72 4.66 12.14
C CYS A 150 -8.80 4.71 11.06
N SER A 151 -8.71 5.61 10.09
CA SER A 151 -9.66 5.66 8.97
C SER A 151 -9.38 4.59 7.90
N LEU A 152 -8.14 4.09 7.82
CA LEU A 152 -7.72 3.17 6.75
C LEU A 152 -8.41 1.80 6.82
N PRO A 153 -8.53 1.13 7.98
CA PRO A 153 -9.29 -0.12 8.09
C PRO A 153 -10.75 0.07 7.65
N ASN A 154 -11.39 1.17 8.05
CA ASN A 154 -12.77 1.47 7.64
C ASN A 154 -12.89 1.62 6.11
N ARG A 155 -11.93 2.29 5.46
CA ARG A 155 -11.90 2.41 3.98
C ARG A 155 -11.68 1.07 3.29
N LEU A 156 -10.85 0.19 3.88
CA LEU A 156 -10.70 -1.18 3.39
C LEU A 156 -12.00 -1.97 3.55
N CYS A 157 -12.66 -1.93 4.70
CA CYS A 157 -13.94 -2.62 4.90
C CYS A 157 -14.98 -2.15 3.85
N CYS A 158 -15.14 -0.83 3.68
CA CYS A 158 -16.05 -0.29 2.65
C CYS A 158 -15.69 -0.79 1.24
N TYR A 159 -14.40 -0.91 0.92
CA TYR A 159 -13.95 -1.46 -0.36
C TYR A 159 -14.32 -2.95 -0.49
N LEU A 160 -14.04 -3.76 0.52
CA LEU A 160 -14.31 -5.20 0.53
C LEU A 160 -15.81 -5.51 0.47
N GLU A 161 -16.63 -4.77 1.21
CA GLU A 161 -18.09 -4.88 1.19
C GLU A 161 -18.66 -4.56 -0.19
N LYS A 162 -18.13 -3.51 -0.86
CA LYS A 162 -18.56 -3.11 -2.21
C LYS A 162 -18.30 -4.21 -3.24
N TRP A 163 -17.24 -4.98 -3.09
CA TRP A 163 -16.86 -6.07 -4.00
C TRP A 163 -17.40 -7.44 -3.57
N GLY A 164 -18.11 -7.53 -2.45
CA GLY A 164 -18.64 -8.80 -1.96
C GLY A 164 -17.57 -9.78 -1.54
N ALA A 165 -16.48 -9.29 -0.92
CA ALA A 165 -15.38 -10.12 -0.43
C ALA A 165 -15.87 -11.19 0.57
N ASP A 166 -15.07 -12.24 0.75
CA ASP A 166 -15.40 -13.35 1.65
C ASP A 166 -15.61 -12.85 3.09
N PRO A 167 -16.58 -13.39 3.85
CA PRO A 167 -16.79 -13.03 5.25
C PRO A 167 -15.54 -13.18 6.13
N ALA A 168 -14.62 -14.10 5.80
CA ALA A 168 -13.34 -14.25 6.51
C ALA A 168 -12.44 -13.02 6.32
N ASP A 169 -12.38 -12.47 5.11
CA ASP A 169 -11.60 -11.27 4.79
C ASP A 169 -12.19 -10.03 5.48
N LEU A 170 -13.51 -9.93 5.54
CA LEU A 170 -14.21 -8.88 6.29
C LEU A 170 -13.98 -8.99 7.80
N CYS A 171 -13.98 -10.21 8.35
CA CYS A 171 -13.70 -10.46 9.77
C CYS A 171 -12.28 -10.04 10.17
N VAL A 172 -11.31 -10.25 9.26
CA VAL A 172 -9.91 -9.87 9.46
C VAL A 172 -9.70 -8.35 9.37
N ALA A 173 -10.53 -7.65 8.59
CA ALA A 173 -10.47 -6.20 8.45
C ALA A 173 -11.14 -5.42 9.60
N HIS A 174 -12.06 -6.06 10.34
CA HIS A 174 -12.74 -5.52 11.53
C HIS A 174 -11.89 -5.63 12.81
#